data_AF-A0A955GK54-F1
#
_entry.id   AF-A0A955GK54-F1
#
_cell.length_a   1.000
_cell.length_b   1.000
_cell.length_c   1.000
_cell.angle_alpha   90.00
_cell.angle_beta   90.00
_cell.angle_gamma   90.00
#
_symmetry.space_group_name_H-M   'P 1'
#
loop_
_entity.id
_entity.type
_entity.pdbx_description
1 polymer ?
#
loop_
_entity_poly.entity_id
_entity_poly.type
_entity_poly.pdbx_seq_one_letter_code
_entity_poly.pdbx_strand_id
1 'polypeptide(L)'
;MGQVLYRKYRSKTLSEVIGQQHITEVLEAALKKNQISHAYLFTGPRGVGKTSIARILAHEINNIEYDESKTYVDIIEIDAASNRRIDEIRELRDKINIVPSLLKYKVYIIDEVHMLTREAFNALLKTLEEPPAHAVFILATTELHKVPETIISRCQRYAFRPISPETAIIQLRKIAKLENIQIDDKSLELIAEHSGGSFRDALSLLDQLASLSDKVTETDTRSVLGVASAHTVSSLIEVMRQGDILTIINNYRDAINRGNDPTVLGLQIAKQLRANLNKSPDTENDLKLLKQLLDLPNSRHPEAELEIILLSQPKSDDTYTQAPQTSDKAGQKKTKKPIIEKSDKKSEITVEPDTSLVNKVIEVTDWQKILDQVKLKRNTLYGILRMAKTKVEAGELTLSFAFPFHVKRIEDANNKSFLENLIHDLGISFGDLHIVHDRNVEPPSTEFSAPEEAKTPAEEPKVPENVMKIFKGAELVNE
;
A
#
# COMPACT_ATOMS: atom_id res chain seq x y z
N MET A 1 17.80 -30.79 4.62
CA MET A 1 16.51 -30.15 4.28
C MET A 1 16.41 -30.11 2.77
N GLY A 2 15.34 -30.65 2.20
CA GLY A 2 15.13 -30.61 0.74
C GLY A 2 15.01 -29.17 0.25
N GLN A 3 15.45 -28.92 -0.99
CA GLN A 3 15.29 -27.62 -1.63
C GLN A 3 13.80 -27.39 -1.94
N VAL A 4 13.27 -26.23 -1.53
CA VAL A 4 11.88 -25.83 -1.79
C VAL A 4 11.50 -25.92 -3.28
N LEU A 5 10.28 -26.34 -3.58
CA LEU A 5 9.87 -26.71 -4.95
C LEU A 5 10.04 -25.55 -5.95
N TYR A 6 9.69 -24.33 -5.57
CA TYR A 6 9.79 -23.18 -6.48
C TYR A 6 11.24 -22.83 -6.85
N ARG A 7 12.23 -23.25 -6.07
CA ARG A 7 13.66 -23.12 -6.43
C ARG A 7 14.11 -24.30 -7.29
N LYS A 8 13.73 -25.52 -6.89
CA LYS A 8 14.08 -26.76 -7.61
C LYS A 8 13.58 -26.77 -9.05
N TYR A 9 12.36 -26.26 -9.28
CA TYR A 9 11.70 -26.19 -10.59
C TYR A 9 11.77 -24.80 -11.25
N ARG A 10 12.72 -23.96 -10.85
CA ARG A 10 12.97 -22.69 -11.53
C ARG A 10 13.49 -22.98 -12.94
N SER A 11 12.82 -22.43 -13.96
CA SER A 11 13.24 -22.55 -15.36
C SER A 11 14.69 -22.11 -15.55
N LYS A 12 15.44 -22.87 -16.34
CA LYS A 12 16.84 -22.58 -16.65
C LYS A 12 17.08 -22.03 -18.06
N THR A 13 16.12 -22.23 -18.95
CA THR A 13 16.17 -21.79 -20.34
C THR A 13 14.87 -21.07 -20.71
N LEU A 14 14.90 -20.24 -21.75
CA LEU A 14 13.69 -19.53 -22.21
C LEU A 14 12.58 -20.49 -22.66
N SER A 15 12.93 -21.67 -23.16
CA SER A 15 11.98 -22.69 -23.60
C SER A 15 11.27 -23.43 -22.46
N GLU A 16 11.85 -23.45 -21.26
CA GLU A 16 11.24 -24.03 -20.05
C GLU A 16 10.26 -23.08 -19.36
N VAL A 17 10.21 -21.82 -19.77
CA VAL A 17 9.32 -20.83 -19.16
C VAL A 17 7.87 -21.11 -19.55
N ILE A 18 7.02 -21.18 -18.54
CA ILE A 18 5.61 -21.51 -18.74
C ILE A 18 4.76 -20.23 -18.80
N GLY A 19 3.88 -20.16 -19.80
CA GLY A 19 2.81 -19.16 -19.89
C GLY A 19 3.25 -17.76 -20.32
N GLN A 20 4.50 -17.60 -20.78
CA GLN A 20 5.06 -16.34 -21.27
C GLN A 20 5.63 -16.46 -22.69
N GLN A 21 5.05 -17.34 -23.53
CA GLN A 21 5.57 -17.62 -24.88
C GLN A 21 5.70 -16.35 -25.73
N HIS A 22 4.77 -15.40 -25.59
CA HIS A 22 4.81 -14.11 -26.30
C HIS A 22 6.02 -13.24 -25.95
N ILE A 23 6.70 -13.51 -24.83
CA ILE A 23 7.94 -12.84 -24.42
C ILE A 23 9.14 -13.66 -24.84
N THR A 24 9.13 -14.96 -24.51
CA THR A 24 10.30 -15.82 -24.72
C THR A 24 10.61 -16.00 -26.21
N GLU A 25 9.61 -16.16 -27.07
CA GLU A 25 9.81 -16.25 -28.52
C GLU A 25 10.47 -14.99 -29.10
N VAL A 26 10.06 -13.81 -28.61
CA VAL A 26 10.62 -12.52 -29.06
C VAL A 26 12.06 -12.36 -28.57
N LEU A 27 12.34 -12.72 -27.32
CA LEU A 27 13.70 -12.67 -26.76
C LEU A 27 14.63 -13.66 -27.48
N GLU A 28 14.18 -14.90 -27.69
CA GLU A 28 14.94 -15.91 -28.44
C GLU A 28 15.24 -15.45 -29.87
N ALA A 29 14.27 -14.86 -30.55
CA ALA A 29 14.46 -14.34 -31.90
C ALA A 29 15.47 -13.17 -31.94
N ALA A 30 15.43 -12.28 -30.95
CA ALA A 30 16.38 -11.17 -30.83
C ALA A 30 17.81 -11.67 -30.55
N LEU A 31 17.95 -12.64 -29.65
CA LEU A 31 19.23 -13.28 -29.32
C LEU A 31 19.85 -13.99 -30.53
N LYS A 32 19.05 -14.76 -31.30
CA LYS A 32 19.50 -15.41 -32.54
C LYS A 32 20.00 -14.42 -33.58
N LYS A 33 19.44 -13.20 -33.61
CA LYS A 33 19.85 -12.11 -34.51
C LYS A 33 20.95 -11.23 -33.91
N ASN A 34 21.41 -11.51 -32.70
CA ASN A 34 22.35 -10.70 -31.94
C ASN A 34 21.89 -9.22 -31.80
N GLN A 35 20.57 -9.02 -31.73
CA GLN A 35 19.91 -7.72 -31.55
C GLN A 35 19.61 -7.50 -30.06
N ILE A 36 20.65 -7.18 -29.30
CA ILE A 36 20.56 -6.97 -27.86
C ILE A 36 20.24 -5.49 -27.60
N SER A 37 19.17 -5.22 -26.85
CA SER A 37 18.85 -3.88 -26.37
C SER A 37 19.76 -3.52 -25.19
N HIS A 38 20.11 -2.25 -25.06
CA HIS A 38 20.82 -1.75 -23.89
C HIS A 38 19.95 -1.78 -22.61
N ALA A 39 18.61 -1.79 -22.75
CA ALA A 39 17.69 -1.80 -21.62
C ALA A 39 16.38 -2.56 -21.91
N TYR A 40 15.99 -3.39 -20.93
CA TYR A 40 14.77 -4.19 -20.90
C TYR A 40 13.95 -3.81 -19.67
N LEU A 41 12.63 -3.69 -19.82
CA LEU A 41 11.70 -3.44 -18.71
C LEU A 41 10.64 -4.54 -18.63
N PHE A 42 10.76 -5.40 -17.64
CA PHE A 42 9.86 -6.51 -17.34
C PHE A 42 8.78 -6.07 -16.35
N THR A 43 7.54 -6.10 -16.80
CA THR A 43 6.38 -5.59 -16.03
C THR A 43 5.38 -6.70 -15.83
N GLY A 44 4.76 -6.79 -14.65
CA GLY A 44 3.67 -7.72 -14.39
C GLY A 44 3.60 -8.19 -12.95
N PRO A 45 2.57 -8.98 -12.59
CA PRO A 45 2.35 -9.43 -11.20
C PRO A 45 3.54 -10.19 -10.61
N ARG A 46 3.58 -10.34 -9.28
CA ARG A 46 4.63 -11.12 -8.62
C ARG A 46 4.52 -12.61 -9.00
N GLY A 47 5.65 -13.32 -8.97
CA GLY A 47 5.67 -14.77 -9.15
C GLY A 47 5.36 -15.32 -10.55
N VAL A 48 5.23 -14.46 -11.57
CA VAL A 48 5.02 -14.84 -12.99
C VAL A 48 6.32 -15.13 -13.77
N GLY A 49 7.48 -15.03 -13.12
CA GLY A 49 8.77 -15.40 -13.73
C GLY A 49 9.67 -14.24 -14.21
N LYS A 50 9.38 -12.98 -13.87
CA LYS A 50 10.17 -11.80 -14.29
C LYS A 50 11.68 -11.96 -13.99
N THR A 51 12.04 -12.18 -12.73
CA THR A 51 13.43 -12.33 -12.27
C THR A 51 14.09 -13.58 -12.86
N SER A 52 13.33 -14.67 -13.03
CA SER A 52 13.84 -15.90 -13.66
C SER A 52 14.23 -15.64 -15.11
N ILE A 53 13.36 -15.02 -15.92
CA ILE A 53 13.67 -14.67 -17.31
C ILE A 53 14.83 -13.66 -17.36
N ALA A 54 14.90 -12.70 -16.43
CA ALA A 54 16.00 -11.75 -16.37
C ALA A 54 17.36 -12.44 -16.20
N ARG A 55 17.44 -13.41 -15.29
CA ARG A 55 18.66 -14.21 -15.10
C ARG A 55 18.99 -15.04 -16.33
N ILE A 56 18.02 -15.74 -16.90
CA ILE A 56 18.23 -16.54 -18.13
C ILE A 56 18.75 -15.64 -19.26
N LEU A 57 18.11 -14.49 -19.49
CA LEU A 57 18.51 -13.54 -20.52
C LEU A 57 19.93 -13.01 -20.30
N ALA A 58 20.31 -12.68 -19.06
CA ALA A 58 21.67 -12.23 -18.74
C ALA A 58 22.75 -13.25 -19.09
N HIS A 59 22.44 -14.54 -18.95
CA HIS A 59 23.34 -15.64 -19.28
C HIS A 59 23.37 -15.89 -20.80
N GLU A 60 22.21 -15.91 -21.46
CA GLU A 60 22.11 -16.11 -22.91
C GLU A 60 22.76 -14.96 -23.71
N ILE A 61 22.63 -13.69 -23.27
CA ILE A 61 23.32 -12.53 -23.86
C ILE A 61 24.86 -12.70 -23.84
N ASN A 62 25.36 -13.37 -22.81
CA ASN A 62 26.78 -13.64 -22.62
C ASN A 62 27.24 -15.00 -23.17
N ASN A 63 26.34 -15.76 -23.83
CA ASN A 63 26.59 -17.12 -24.33
C ASN A 63 27.13 -18.08 -23.26
N ILE A 64 26.64 -17.95 -22.04
CA ILE A 64 26.96 -18.86 -20.93
C ILE A 64 25.72 -19.64 -20.51
N GLU A 65 25.91 -20.87 -20.05
CA GLU A 65 24.82 -21.68 -19.51
C GLU A 65 24.35 -21.10 -18.17
N TYR A 66 23.04 -21.01 -17.97
CA TYR A 66 22.49 -20.55 -16.70
C TYR A 66 22.62 -21.63 -15.63
N ASP A 67 23.42 -21.33 -14.61
CA ASP A 67 23.65 -22.17 -13.45
C ASP A 67 23.54 -21.33 -12.18
N GLU A 68 22.52 -21.61 -11.36
CA GLU A 68 22.25 -20.86 -10.13
C GLU A 68 23.36 -21.00 -9.08
N SER A 69 24.23 -22.02 -9.21
CA SER A 69 25.40 -22.20 -8.33
C SER A 69 26.59 -21.32 -8.70
N LYS A 70 26.61 -20.77 -9.93
CA LYS A 70 27.70 -19.94 -10.43
C LYS A 70 27.31 -18.47 -10.36
N THR A 71 28.17 -17.68 -9.74
CA THR A 71 28.04 -16.22 -9.73
C THR A 71 29.09 -15.63 -10.65
N TYR A 72 28.66 -14.66 -11.47
CA TYR A 72 29.54 -13.96 -12.40
C TYR A 72 29.67 -12.51 -11.94
N VAL A 73 30.91 -12.02 -11.83
CA VAL A 73 31.20 -10.63 -11.41
C VAL A 73 30.54 -9.60 -12.34
N ASP A 74 30.38 -9.96 -13.61
CA ASP A 74 29.77 -9.10 -14.63
C ASP A 74 28.24 -9.21 -14.70
N ILE A 75 27.61 -10.06 -13.88
CA ILE A 75 26.14 -10.12 -13.74
C ILE A 75 25.80 -9.63 -12.33
N ILE A 76 25.29 -8.40 -12.25
CA ILE A 76 25.01 -7.72 -10.99
C ILE A 76 23.50 -7.71 -10.78
N GLU A 77 23.04 -8.42 -9.74
CA GLU A 77 21.64 -8.44 -9.33
C GLU A 77 21.43 -7.54 -8.10
N ILE A 78 20.50 -6.60 -8.21
CA ILE A 78 20.15 -5.64 -7.18
C ILE A 78 18.66 -5.74 -6.93
N ASP A 79 18.27 -6.08 -5.70
CA ASP A 79 16.89 -5.98 -5.26
C ASP A 79 16.65 -4.59 -4.67
N ALA A 80 15.92 -3.74 -5.39
CA ALA A 80 15.64 -2.37 -4.97
C ALA A 80 14.78 -2.30 -3.69
N ALA A 81 14.07 -3.37 -3.33
CA ALA A 81 13.28 -3.39 -2.11
C ALA A 81 14.16 -3.48 -0.86
N SER A 82 15.30 -4.16 -0.94
CA SER A 82 16.28 -4.34 0.15
C SER A 82 17.44 -3.35 0.11
N ASN A 83 17.82 -2.87 -1.08
CA ASN A 83 18.94 -1.97 -1.34
C ASN A 83 18.46 -0.53 -1.61
N ARG A 84 17.77 0.06 -0.62
CA ARG A 84 17.15 1.40 -0.75
C ARG A 84 18.12 2.55 -0.48
N ARG A 85 19.39 2.27 -0.14
CA ARG A 85 20.32 3.32 0.28
C ARG A 85 20.82 4.09 -0.93
N ILE A 86 20.90 5.41 -0.79
CA ILE A 86 21.33 6.33 -1.86
C ILE A 86 22.77 6.00 -2.32
N ASP A 87 23.61 5.50 -1.41
CA ASP A 87 25.01 5.19 -1.68
C ASP A 87 25.19 4.00 -2.63
N GLU A 88 24.35 2.97 -2.52
CA GLU A 88 24.41 1.76 -3.38
C GLU A 88 24.21 2.09 -4.86
N ILE A 89 23.46 3.16 -5.15
CA ILE A 89 23.12 3.55 -6.53
C ILE A 89 24.12 4.55 -7.09
N ARG A 90 24.78 5.32 -6.23
CA ARG A 90 25.99 6.07 -6.63
C ARG A 90 27.13 5.12 -6.96
N GLU A 91 27.33 4.09 -6.14
CA GLU A 91 28.26 3.02 -6.46
C GLU A 91 27.89 2.29 -7.75
N LEU A 92 26.59 2.03 -7.99
CA LEU A 92 26.11 1.44 -9.24
C LEU A 92 26.54 2.30 -10.44
N ARG A 93 26.30 3.61 -10.39
CA ARG A 93 26.72 4.56 -11.44
C ARG A 93 28.20 4.46 -11.73
N ASP A 94 29.03 4.48 -10.70
CA ASP A 94 30.48 4.45 -10.87
C ASP A 94 30.95 3.09 -11.43
N LYS A 95 30.26 2.00 -11.05
CA LYS A 95 30.52 0.64 -11.55
C LYS A 95 30.06 0.41 -12.99
N ILE A 96 29.09 1.17 -13.52
CA ILE A 96 28.56 1.00 -14.88
C ILE A 96 29.58 1.36 -15.96
N ASN A 97 30.38 2.39 -15.72
CA ASN A 97 31.40 2.83 -16.68
C ASN A 97 32.61 1.88 -16.74
N ILE A 98 32.70 0.92 -15.81
CA ILE A 98 33.75 -0.09 -15.78
C ILE A 98 33.40 -1.19 -16.78
N VAL A 99 34.31 -1.45 -17.72
CA VAL A 99 34.22 -2.53 -18.70
C VAL A 99 34.06 -3.91 -18.03
N PRO A 100 33.46 -4.91 -18.70
CA PRO A 100 33.33 -6.26 -18.16
C PRO A 100 34.70 -6.91 -17.93
N SER A 101 34.82 -7.74 -16.89
CA SER A 101 36.08 -8.42 -16.54
C SER A 101 36.30 -9.72 -17.33
N LEU A 102 35.25 -10.53 -17.46
CA LEU A 102 35.28 -11.90 -17.98
C LEU A 102 34.28 -12.11 -19.12
N LEU A 103 33.12 -11.47 -19.04
CA LEU A 103 32.03 -11.66 -19.98
C LEU A 103 32.04 -10.61 -21.11
N LYS A 104 31.20 -10.81 -22.13
CA LYS A 104 31.05 -9.86 -23.24
C LYS A 104 30.30 -8.60 -22.83
N TYR A 105 29.27 -8.77 -22.00
CA TYR A 105 28.42 -7.71 -21.50
C TYR A 105 28.36 -7.75 -19.99
N LYS A 106 28.34 -6.56 -19.39
CA LYS A 106 28.06 -6.35 -17.98
C LYS A 106 26.56 -6.12 -17.81
N VAL A 107 25.87 -7.07 -17.18
CA VAL A 107 24.41 -7.09 -17.09
C VAL A 107 23.98 -6.67 -15.69
N TYR A 108 23.07 -5.70 -15.62
CA TYR A 108 22.49 -5.18 -14.40
C TYR A 108 21.03 -5.59 -14.30
N ILE A 109 20.73 -6.52 -13.40
CA ILE A 109 19.36 -6.94 -13.09
C ILE A 109 18.89 -6.14 -11.88
N ILE A 110 17.89 -5.27 -12.05
CA ILE A 110 17.32 -4.47 -10.97
C ILE A 110 15.89 -4.95 -10.73
N ASP A 111 15.68 -5.74 -9.67
CA ASP A 111 14.36 -6.24 -9.29
C ASP A 111 13.62 -5.22 -8.43
N GLU A 112 12.29 -5.23 -8.53
CA GLU A 112 11.37 -4.25 -7.95
C GLU A 112 11.82 -2.78 -8.13
N VAL A 113 12.23 -2.41 -9.35
CA VAL A 113 12.79 -1.08 -9.68
C VAL A 113 11.91 0.10 -9.25
N HIS A 114 10.60 -0.11 -9.10
CA HIS A 114 9.67 0.91 -8.59
C HIS A 114 9.93 1.32 -7.13
N MET A 115 10.72 0.56 -6.39
CA MET A 115 11.14 0.85 -5.02
C MET A 115 12.36 1.78 -4.94
N LEU A 116 12.96 2.13 -6.08
CA LEU A 116 14.06 3.08 -6.15
C LEU A 116 13.63 4.49 -5.76
N THR A 117 14.57 5.23 -5.14
CA THR A 117 14.36 6.65 -4.86
C THR A 117 14.38 7.50 -6.13
N ARG A 118 13.93 8.76 -6.05
CA ARG A 118 13.95 9.65 -7.22
C ARG A 118 15.37 9.97 -7.66
N GLU A 119 16.29 10.13 -6.72
CA GLU A 119 17.71 10.39 -6.95
C GLU A 119 18.35 9.21 -7.71
N ALA A 120 17.97 7.99 -7.34
CA ALA A 120 18.38 6.77 -8.02
C ALA A 120 17.92 6.69 -9.47
N PHE A 121 16.63 6.97 -9.72
CA PHE A 121 16.12 7.05 -11.10
C PHE A 121 16.88 8.08 -11.92
N ASN A 122 17.15 9.26 -11.35
CA ASN A 122 17.90 10.31 -12.04
C ASN A 122 19.35 9.91 -12.34
N ALA A 123 19.97 9.12 -11.47
CA ALA A 123 21.30 8.57 -11.72
C ALA A 123 21.29 7.58 -12.90
N LEU A 124 20.27 6.71 -12.96
CA LEU A 124 20.10 5.76 -14.07
C LEU A 124 19.74 6.45 -15.40
N LEU A 125 19.01 7.56 -15.38
CA LEU A 125 18.58 8.27 -16.59
C LEU A 125 19.75 8.65 -17.50
N LYS A 126 20.82 9.22 -16.93
CA LYS A 126 22.01 9.60 -17.72
C LYS A 126 22.62 8.41 -18.45
N THR A 127 22.68 7.27 -17.77
CA THR A 127 23.21 6.03 -18.34
C THR A 127 22.26 5.41 -19.36
N LEU A 128 20.95 5.48 -19.15
CA LEU A 128 19.97 4.95 -20.10
C LEU A 128 19.84 5.83 -21.36
N GLU A 129 20.19 7.11 -21.27
CA GLU A 129 20.27 8.03 -22.42
C GLU A 129 21.51 7.75 -23.28
N GLU A 130 22.67 7.59 -22.64
CA GLU A 130 23.95 7.35 -23.29
C GLU A 130 24.58 6.06 -22.74
N PRO A 131 24.03 4.88 -23.09
CA PRO A 131 24.48 3.61 -22.52
C PRO A 131 25.86 3.22 -23.05
N PRO A 132 26.79 2.80 -22.18
CA PRO A 132 28.02 2.16 -22.61
C PRO A 132 27.69 0.91 -23.46
N ALA A 133 28.44 0.68 -24.54
CA ALA A 133 28.19 -0.43 -25.46
C ALA A 133 28.28 -1.83 -24.80
N HIS A 134 28.98 -1.93 -23.67
CA HIS A 134 29.13 -3.16 -22.89
C HIS A 134 28.08 -3.36 -21.81
N ALA A 135 27.25 -2.36 -21.51
CA ALA A 135 26.30 -2.39 -20.40
C ALA A 135 24.88 -2.75 -20.87
N VAL A 136 24.24 -3.69 -20.19
CA VAL A 136 22.85 -4.08 -20.44
C VAL A 136 22.05 -4.01 -19.15
N PHE A 137 20.90 -3.34 -19.17
CA PHE A 137 19.99 -3.22 -18.03
C PHE A 137 18.76 -4.10 -18.20
N ILE A 138 18.41 -4.84 -17.16
CA ILE A 138 17.16 -5.61 -17.07
C ILE A 138 16.43 -5.15 -15.81
N LEU A 139 15.42 -4.32 -16.00
CA LEU A 139 14.61 -3.75 -14.93
C LEU A 139 13.35 -4.60 -14.76
N ALA A 140 13.00 -5.00 -13.54
CA ALA A 140 11.77 -5.73 -13.25
C ALA A 140 10.90 -4.96 -12.25
N THR A 141 9.58 -4.93 -12.47
CA THR A 141 8.63 -4.28 -11.57
C THR A 141 7.27 -4.96 -11.54
N THR A 142 6.67 -4.99 -10.35
CA THR A 142 5.24 -5.29 -10.14
C THR A 142 4.32 -4.08 -10.32
N GLU A 143 4.83 -2.86 -10.09
CA GLU A 143 4.06 -1.62 -10.11
C GLU A 143 4.59 -0.65 -11.16
N LEU A 144 4.16 -0.83 -12.42
CA LEU A 144 4.62 0.01 -13.53
C LEU A 144 4.31 1.49 -13.34
N HIS A 145 3.16 1.82 -12.75
CA HIS A 145 2.70 3.21 -12.58
C HIS A 145 3.59 4.04 -11.63
N LYS A 146 4.43 3.39 -10.83
CA LYS A 146 5.43 4.04 -9.97
C LYS A 146 6.76 4.31 -10.67
N VAL A 147 6.98 3.72 -11.86
CA VAL A 147 8.21 3.93 -12.64
C VAL A 147 8.05 5.18 -13.51
N PRO A 148 9.03 6.11 -13.52
CA PRO A 148 8.96 7.31 -14.34
C PRO A 148 8.85 6.99 -15.85
N GLU A 149 8.02 7.74 -16.57
CA GLU A 149 7.85 7.60 -18.03
C GLU A 149 9.16 7.83 -18.81
N THR A 150 10.06 8.66 -18.26
CA THR A 150 11.41 8.89 -18.80
C THR A 150 12.26 7.61 -18.82
N ILE A 151 12.08 6.70 -17.87
CA ILE A 151 12.74 5.38 -17.88
C ILE A 151 12.03 4.46 -18.85
N ILE A 152 10.69 4.39 -18.78
CA ILE A 152 9.88 3.49 -19.60
C ILE A 152 10.15 3.72 -21.10
N SER A 153 10.24 4.97 -21.54
CA SER A 153 10.50 5.36 -22.93
C SER A 153 11.88 4.93 -23.46
N ARG A 154 12.84 4.64 -22.59
CA ARG A 154 14.21 4.22 -22.95
C ARG A 154 14.43 2.71 -22.84
N CYS A 155 13.40 1.95 -22.45
CA CYS A 155 13.49 0.50 -22.29
C CYS A 155 12.61 -0.24 -23.29
N GLN A 156 13.07 -1.41 -23.74
CA GLN A 156 12.19 -2.35 -24.42
C GLN A 156 11.29 -3.04 -23.39
N ARG A 157 9.99 -2.73 -23.44
CA ARG A 157 9.02 -3.19 -22.45
C ARG A 157 8.44 -4.56 -22.80
N TYR A 158 8.41 -5.45 -21.81
CA TYR A 158 7.75 -6.75 -21.87
C TYR A 158 6.72 -6.88 -20.74
N ALA A 159 5.48 -7.18 -21.11
CA ALA A 159 4.36 -7.32 -20.18
C ALA A 159 4.07 -8.81 -19.92
N PHE A 160 4.43 -9.25 -18.73
CA PHE A 160 4.17 -10.59 -18.21
C PHE A 160 2.72 -10.70 -17.79
N ARG A 161 2.13 -11.87 -18.03
CA ARG A 161 0.72 -12.14 -17.74
C ARG A 161 0.61 -13.12 -16.58
N PRO A 162 -0.45 -13.06 -15.75
CA PRO A 162 -0.77 -14.17 -14.86
C PRO A 162 -0.90 -15.47 -15.65
N ILE A 163 -0.43 -16.58 -15.10
CA ILE A 163 -0.64 -17.88 -15.75
C ILE A 163 -2.13 -18.26 -15.67
N SER A 164 -2.64 -18.95 -16.68
CA SER A 164 -4.02 -19.45 -16.65
C SER A 164 -4.16 -20.58 -15.61
N PRO A 165 -5.33 -20.70 -14.94
CA PRO A 165 -5.56 -21.78 -13.99
C PRO A 165 -5.33 -23.17 -14.59
N GLU A 166 -5.74 -23.38 -15.84
CA GLU A 166 -5.53 -24.63 -16.56
C GLU A 166 -4.04 -24.98 -16.72
N THR A 167 -3.23 -23.99 -17.11
CA THR A 167 -1.78 -24.17 -17.25
C THR A 167 -1.14 -24.43 -15.89
N ALA A 168 -1.58 -23.73 -14.84
CA ALA A 168 -1.12 -23.97 -13.47
C ALA A 168 -1.40 -25.41 -13.03
N ILE A 169 -2.64 -25.90 -13.22
CA ILE A 169 -3.03 -27.27 -12.86
C ILE A 169 -2.17 -28.31 -13.59
N ILE A 170 -1.97 -28.15 -14.90
CA ILE A 170 -1.15 -29.07 -15.71
C ILE A 170 0.27 -29.17 -15.14
N GLN A 171 0.87 -28.03 -14.79
CA GLN A 171 2.24 -28.00 -14.26
C GLN A 171 2.34 -28.50 -12.83
N LEU A 172 1.41 -28.12 -11.96
CA LEU A 172 1.33 -28.63 -10.59
C LEU A 172 1.19 -30.15 -10.59
N ARG A 173 0.33 -30.70 -11.47
CA ARG A 173 0.17 -32.15 -11.65
C ARG A 173 1.47 -32.82 -12.11
N LYS A 174 2.19 -32.19 -13.06
CA LYS A 174 3.48 -32.70 -13.54
C LYS A 174 4.51 -32.75 -12.41
N ILE A 175 4.62 -31.68 -11.62
CA ILE A 175 5.58 -31.58 -10.51
C ILE A 175 5.19 -32.52 -9.37
N ALA A 176 3.91 -32.62 -9.01
CA ALA A 176 3.43 -33.58 -8.02
C ALA A 176 3.81 -35.02 -8.37
N LYS A 177 3.71 -35.41 -9.66
CA LYS A 177 4.16 -36.72 -10.12
C LYS A 177 5.68 -36.92 -9.99
N LEU A 178 6.48 -35.90 -10.29
CA LEU A 178 7.94 -35.97 -10.19
C LEU A 178 8.42 -36.08 -8.73
N GLU A 179 7.72 -35.43 -7.81
CA GLU A 179 8.00 -35.48 -6.36
C GLU A 179 7.30 -36.63 -5.64
N ASN A 180 6.53 -37.47 -6.35
CA ASN A 180 5.69 -38.54 -5.79
C ASN A 180 4.65 -38.07 -4.74
N ILE A 181 4.13 -36.85 -4.92
CA ILE A 181 3.07 -36.29 -4.06
C ILE A 181 1.71 -36.82 -4.53
N GLN A 182 0.97 -37.48 -3.64
CA GLN A 182 -0.40 -37.88 -3.92
C GLN A 182 -1.34 -36.71 -3.64
N ILE A 183 -1.92 -36.13 -4.70
CA ILE A 183 -2.83 -34.99 -4.60
C ILE A 183 -4.06 -35.22 -5.49
N ASP A 184 -5.24 -34.87 -5.00
CA ASP A 184 -6.48 -34.93 -5.77
C ASP A 184 -6.63 -33.73 -6.72
N ASP A 185 -7.41 -33.90 -7.79
CA ASP A 185 -7.62 -32.87 -8.80
C ASP A 185 -8.30 -31.61 -8.22
N LYS A 186 -9.13 -31.75 -7.19
CA LYS A 186 -9.83 -30.61 -6.59
C LYS A 186 -8.89 -29.74 -5.76
N SER A 187 -7.94 -30.35 -5.07
CA SER A 187 -6.83 -29.64 -4.42
C SER A 187 -5.97 -28.86 -5.43
N LEU A 188 -5.66 -29.45 -6.59
CA LEU A 188 -4.92 -28.75 -7.65
C LEU A 188 -5.67 -27.52 -8.17
N GLU A 189 -6.99 -27.64 -8.38
CA GLU A 189 -7.85 -26.52 -8.76
C GLU A 189 -7.84 -25.41 -7.70
N LEU A 190 -7.97 -25.78 -6.41
CA LEU A 190 -7.95 -24.82 -5.30
C LEU A 190 -6.62 -24.08 -5.21
N ILE A 191 -5.48 -24.78 -5.34
CA ILE A 191 -4.15 -24.16 -5.34
C ILE A 191 -4.01 -23.20 -6.53
N ALA A 192 -4.40 -23.64 -7.73
CA ALA A 192 -4.32 -22.82 -8.94
C ALA A 192 -5.16 -21.55 -8.82
N GLU A 193 -6.40 -21.67 -8.32
CA GLU A 193 -7.28 -20.52 -8.09
C GLU A 193 -6.71 -19.56 -7.03
N HIS A 194 -6.28 -20.09 -5.88
CA HIS A 194 -5.78 -19.27 -4.77
C HIS A 194 -4.44 -18.59 -5.10
N SER A 195 -3.63 -19.19 -5.96
CA SER A 195 -2.35 -18.59 -6.41
C SER A 195 -2.51 -17.32 -7.24
N GLY A 196 -3.71 -17.00 -7.74
CA GLY A 196 -3.97 -15.78 -8.51
C GLY A 196 -3.12 -15.65 -9.78
N GLY A 197 -2.67 -16.77 -10.35
CA GLY A 197 -1.79 -16.80 -11.53
C GLY A 197 -0.30 -16.55 -11.22
N SER A 198 0.11 -16.66 -9.97
CA SER A 198 1.53 -16.68 -9.54
C SER A 198 2.03 -18.12 -9.45
N PHE A 199 2.98 -18.48 -10.33
CA PHE A 199 3.57 -19.82 -10.34
C PHE A 199 4.38 -20.11 -9.07
N ARG A 200 5.09 -19.09 -8.58
CA ARG A 200 5.85 -19.16 -7.32
C ARG A 200 4.93 -19.48 -6.13
N ASP A 201 3.79 -18.80 -6.05
CA ASP A 201 2.86 -19.00 -4.92
C ASP A 201 2.18 -20.36 -5.02
N ALA A 202 1.78 -20.78 -6.23
CA ALA A 202 1.22 -22.12 -6.46
C ALA A 202 2.17 -23.25 -6.02
N LEU A 203 3.47 -23.17 -6.38
CA LEU A 203 4.46 -24.15 -5.97
C LEU A 203 4.77 -24.11 -4.47
N SER A 204 4.76 -22.92 -3.87
CA SER A 204 4.97 -22.78 -2.42
C SER A 204 3.84 -23.43 -1.63
N LEU A 205 2.59 -23.28 -2.10
CA LEU A 205 1.43 -23.94 -1.51
C LEU A 205 1.47 -25.46 -1.67
N LEU A 206 1.87 -25.95 -2.85
CA LEU A 206 2.04 -27.39 -3.08
C LEU A 206 3.10 -27.99 -2.14
N ASP A 207 4.22 -27.31 -1.95
CA ASP A 207 5.31 -27.72 -1.06
C ASP A 207 4.86 -27.78 0.42
N GLN A 208 4.09 -26.77 0.84
CA GLN A 208 3.51 -26.72 2.18
C GLN A 208 2.51 -27.85 2.42
N LEU A 209 1.65 -28.15 1.44
CA LEU A 209 0.67 -29.24 1.54
C LEU A 209 1.33 -30.61 1.54
N ALA A 210 2.34 -30.80 0.69
CA ALA A 210 3.13 -32.04 0.65
C ALA A 210 3.89 -32.31 1.95
N SER A 211 4.21 -31.26 2.71
CA SER A 211 4.86 -31.39 4.03
C SER A 211 3.89 -31.75 5.16
N LEU A 212 2.58 -31.55 4.95
CA LEU A 212 1.55 -31.79 5.97
C LEU A 212 1.07 -33.25 5.97
N SER A 213 0.86 -33.83 4.79
CA SER A 213 0.32 -35.18 4.63
C SER A 213 0.90 -35.90 3.42
N ASP A 214 1.02 -37.23 3.53
CA ASP A 214 1.44 -38.10 2.41
C ASP A 214 0.43 -38.08 1.24
N LYS A 215 -0.84 -37.81 1.57
CA LYS A 215 -1.95 -37.68 0.62
C LYS A 215 -2.68 -36.37 0.88
N VAL A 216 -2.52 -35.43 -0.03
CA VAL A 216 -3.18 -34.13 -0.01
C VAL A 216 -4.61 -34.30 -0.48
N THR A 217 -5.57 -33.94 0.39
CA THR A 217 -7.00 -33.97 0.09
C THR A 217 -7.59 -32.56 0.01
N GLU A 218 -8.77 -32.43 -0.59
CA GLU A 218 -9.49 -31.16 -0.70
C GLU A 218 -9.74 -30.51 0.68
N THR A 219 -10.00 -31.32 1.71
CA THR A 219 -10.20 -30.84 3.09
C THR A 219 -8.92 -30.27 3.69
N ASP A 220 -7.78 -30.92 3.47
CA ASP A 220 -6.47 -30.44 3.95
C ASP A 220 -6.11 -29.13 3.25
N THR A 221 -6.32 -29.07 1.94
CA THR A 221 -6.08 -27.89 1.12
C THR A 221 -6.93 -26.71 1.59
N ARG A 222 -8.23 -26.91 1.85
CA ARG A 222 -9.10 -25.84 2.38
C ARG A 222 -8.65 -25.34 3.74
N SER A 223 -8.26 -26.25 4.63
CA SER A 223 -7.78 -25.91 5.97
C SER A 223 -6.53 -25.02 5.90
N VAL A 224 -5.55 -25.40 5.06
CA VAL A 224 -4.30 -24.63 4.89
C VAL A 224 -4.53 -23.28 4.21
N LEU A 225 -5.43 -23.23 3.22
CA LEU A 225 -5.73 -21.98 2.49
C LEU A 225 -6.71 -21.06 3.23
N GLY A 226 -7.29 -21.51 4.36
CA GLY A 226 -8.36 -20.79 5.05
C GLY A 226 -9.60 -20.58 4.18
N VAL A 227 -9.86 -21.49 3.23
CA VAL A 227 -10.93 -21.36 2.23
C VAL A 227 -12.19 -22.02 2.73
N ALA A 228 -13.28 -21.25 2.81
CA ALA A 228 -14.57 -21.76 3.23
C ALA A 228 -15.21 -22.67 2.17
N SER A 229 -16.01 -23.62 2.63
CA SER A 229 -16.80 -24.48 1.73
C SER A 229 -17.84 -23.66 0.96
N ALA A 230 -18.19 -24.09 -0.26
CA ALA A 230 -19.23 -23.44 -1.06
C ALA A 230 -20.58 -23.36 -0.32
N HIS A 231 -20.87 -24.36 0.52
CA HIS A 231 -22.06 -24.37 1.38
C HIS A 231 -22.00 -23.24 2.43
N THR A 232 -20.87 -23.05 3.10
CA THR A 232 -20.67 -21.97 4.08
C THR A 232 -20.89 -20.60 3.45
N VAL A 233 -20.30 -20.36 2.28
CA VAL A 233 -20.42 -19.06 1.57
C VAL A 233 -21.87 -18.83 1.12
N SER A 234 -22.52 -19.86 0.56
CA SER A 234 -23.92 -19.77 0.13
C SER A 234 -24.88 -19.52 1.30
N SER A 235 -24.68 -20.22 2.42
CA SER A 235 -25.46 -20.04 3.63
C SER A 235 -25.29 -18.64 4.22
N LEU A 236 -24.06 -18.10 4.25
CA LEU A 236 -23.83 -16.71 4.68
C LEU A 236 -24.57 -15.72 3.79
N ILE A 237 -24.47 -15.85 2.46
CA ILE A 237 -25.17 -14.96 1.51
C ILE A 237 -26.69 -15.04 1.70
N GLU A 238 -27.24 -16.23 1.92
CA GLU A 238 -28.69 -16.40 2.12
C GLU A 238 -29.16 -15.75 3.42
N VAL A 239 -28.46 -15.99 4.54
CA VAL A 239 -28.80 -15.40 5.84
C VAL A 239 -28.62 -13.87 5.80
N MET A 240 -27.62 -13.37 5.09
CA MET A 240 -27.46 -11.93 4.84
C MET A 240 -28.67 -11.32 4.14
N ARG A 241 -29.26 -12.02 3.16
CA ARG A 241 -30.47 -11.56 2.46
C ARG A 241 -31.72 -11.59 3.34
N GLN A 242 -31.79 -12.52 4.28
CA GLN A 242 -32.90 -12.61 5.24
C GLN A 242 -32.83 -11.51 6.32
N GLY A 243 -31.66 -10.89 6.54
CA GLY A 243 -31.49 -9.78 7.48
C GLY A 243 -31.52 -10.16 8.96
N ASP A 244 -31.31 -11.44 9.28
CA ASP A 244 -31.23 -11.92 10.68
C ASP A 244 -29.81 -11.75 11.25
N ILE A 245 -29.63 -10.62 11.95
CA ILE A 245 -28.36 -10.21 12.58
C ILE A 245 -27.74 -11.31 13.45
N LEU A 246 -28.54 -11.99 14.28
CA LEU A 246 -27.99 -12.99 15.22
C LEU A 246 -27.46 -14.21 14.47
N THR A 247 -28.20 -14.66 13.46
CA THR A 247 -27.81 -15.80 12.63
C THR A 247 -26.59 -15.47 11.77
N ILE A 248 -26.48 -14.24 11.26
CA ILE A 248 -25.26 -13.77 10.55
C ILE A 248 -24.03 -13.87 11.46
N ILE A 249 -24.10 -13.31 12.68
CA ILE A 249 -22.97 -13.30 13.61
C ILE A 249 -22.54 -14.72 13.99
N ASN A 250 -23.50 -15.59 14.29
CA ASN A 250 -23.20 -16.97 14.67
C ASN A 250 -22.54 -17.74 13.51
N ASN A 251 -23.09 -17.66 12.30
CA ASN A 251 -22.51 -18.32 11.12
C ASN A 251 -21.14 -17.76 10.77
N TYR A 252 -20.95 -16.44 10.91
CA TYR A 252 -19.67 -15.80 10.68
C TYR A 252 -18.62 -16.26 11.69
N ARG A 253 -18.93 -16.21 12.99
CA ARG A 253 -18.04 -16.70 14.05
C ARG A 253 -17.71 -18.18 13.89
N ASP A 254 -18.68 -19.01 13.53
CA ASP A 254 -18.44 -20.42 13.25
C ASP A 254 -17.50 -20.62 12.05
N ALA A 255 -17.59 -19.79 11.02
CA ALA A 255 -16.67 -19.82 9.90
C ALA A 255 -15.24 -19.44 10.33
N ILE A 256 -15.08 -18.37 11.12
CA ILE A 256 -13.76 -17.95 11.62
C ILE A 256 -13.16 -18.97 12.59
N ASN A 257 -13.96 -19.52 13.51
CA ASN A 257 -13.53 -20.54 14.46
C ASN A 257 -13.07 -21.85 13.79
N ARG A 258 -13.51 -22.11 12.55
CA ARG A 258 -13.04 -23.23 11.73
C ARG A 258 -11.73 -22.95 10.99
N GLY A 259 -11.13 -21.77 11.18
CA GLY A 259 -9.87 -21.36 10.57
C GLY A 259 -10.01 -20.73 9.18
N ASN A 260 -11.21 -20.31 8.77
CA ASN A 260 -11.38 -19.61 7.50
C ASN A 260 -10.82 -18.19 7.62
N ASP A 261 -9.99 -17.78 6.65
CA ASP A 261 -9.44 -16.44 6.63
C ASP A 261 -10.54 -15.41 6.27
N PRO A 262 -10.73 -14.33 7.04
CA PRO A 262 -11.75 -13.33 6.76
C PRO A 262 -11.60 -12.67 5.39
N THR A 263 -10.36 -12.42 4.95
CA THR A 263 -10.10 -11.78 3.65
C THR A 263 -10.49 -12.71 2.51
N VAL A 264 -10.08 -13.98 2.61
CA VAL A 264 -10.43 -15.03 1.65
C VAL A 264 -11.95 -15.23 1.63
N LEU A 265 -12.59 -15.33 2.79
CA LEU A 265 -14.04 -15.47 2.91
C LEU A 265 -14.78 -14.30 2.24
N GLY A 266 -14.36 -13.06 2.50
CA GLY A 266 -14.93 -11.87 1.87
C GLY A 266 -14.78 -11.89 0.34
N LEU A 267 -13.61 -12.31 -0.18
CA LEU A 267 -13.38 -12.48 -1.61
C LEU A 267 -14.22 -13.61 -2.22
N GLN A 268 -14.44 -14.71 -1.50
CA GLN A 268 -15.34 -15.79 -1.93
C GLN A 268 -16.79 -15.32 -2.03
N ILE A 269 -17.26 -14.56 -1.03
CA ILE A 269 -18.59 -13.93 -1.05
C ILE A 269 -18.69 -12.99 -2.26
N ALA A 270 -17.69 -12.12 -2.47
CA ALA A 270 -17.68 -11.21 -3.61
C ALA A 270 -17.70 -11.95 -4.95
N LYS A 271 -16.95 -13.04 -5.09
CA LYS A 271 -16.94 -13.88 -6.29
C LYS A 271 -18.32 -14.48 -6.55
N GLN A 272 -18.96 -15.03 -5.51
CA GLN A 272 -20.28 -15.65 -5.64
C GLN A 272 -21.38 -14.63 -5.93
N LEU A 273 -21.33 -13.45 -5.30
CA LEU A 273 -22.25 -12.35 -5.61
C LEU A 273 -22.11 -11.89 -7.07
N ARG A 274 -20.88 -11.72 -7.57
CA ARG A 274 -20.63 -11.39 -8.99
C ARG A 274 -21.23 -12.43 -9.94
N ALA A 275 -21.09 -13.71 -9.64
CA ALA A 275 -21.67 -14.78 -10.44
C ALA A 275 -23.22 -14.76 -10.44
N ASN A 276 -23.81 -14.23 -9.36
CA ASN A 276 -25.26 -14.16 -9.17
C ASN A 276 -25.87 -12.82 -9.60
N LEU A 277 -25.09 -11.80 -9.97
CA LEU A 277 -25.58 -10.48 -10.38
C LEU A 277 -26.63 -10.55 -11.51
N ASN A 278 -26.44 -11.45 -12.48
CA ASN A 278 -27.38 -11.61 -13.61
C ASN A 278 -28.72 -12.26 -13.21
N LYS A 279 -28.84 -12.81 -12.00
CA LYS A 279 -30.02 -13.55 -11.53
C LYS A 279 -30.69 -12.91 -10.31
N SER A 280 -30.07 -11.87 -9.74
CA SER A 280 -30.48 -11.28 -8.47
C SER A 280 -31.42 -10.09 -8.69
N PRO A 281 -32.57 -10.01 -8.01
CA PRO A 281 -33.50 -8.87 -8.11
C PRO A 281 -32.93 -7.57 -7.50
N ASP A 282 -31.97 -7.66 -6.56
CA ASP A 282 -31.42 -6.52 -5.80
C ASP A 282 -30.00 -6.13 -6.26
N THR A 283 -29.84 -5.87 -7.56
CA THR A 283 -28.53 -5.55 -8.15
C THR A 283 -27.84 -4.35 -7.49
N GLU A 284 -28.58 -3.35 -7.02
CA GLU A 284 -28.00 -2.14 -6.42
C GLU A 284 -27.32 -2.42 -5.06
N ASN A 285 -27.94 -3.25 -4.22
CA ASN A 285 -27.38 -3.62 -2.92
C ASN A 285 -26.19 -4.57 -3.10
N ASP A 286 -26.30 -5.53 -4.02
CA ASP A 286 -25.20 -6.43 -4.36
C ASP A 286 -23.96 -5.63 -4.86
N LEU A 287 -24.16 -4.55 -5.64
CA LEU A 287 -23.07 -3.68 -6.09
C LEU A 287 -22.42 -2.86 -4.96
N LYS A 288 -23.21 -2.33 -4.02
CA LYS A 288 -22.67 -1.62 -2.84
C LYS A 288 -21.82 -2.55 -1.99
N LEU A 289 -22.30 -3.77 -1.78
CA LEU A 289 -21.62 -4.79 -1.00
C LEU A 289 -20.32 -5.24 -1.68
N LEU A 290 -20.35 -5.45 -3.00
CA LEU A 290 -19.15 -5.77 -3.78
C LEU A 290 -18.07 -4.70 -3.67
N LYS A 291 -18.45 -3.41 -3.61
CA LYS A 291 -17.50 -2.32 -3.41
C LYS A 291 -16.84 -2.40 -2.03
N GLN A 292 -17.60 -2.66 -0.97
CA GLN A 292 -17.06 -2.80 0.38
C GLN A 292 -16.13 -4.02 0.51
N LEU A 293 -16.51 -5.17 -0.07
CA LEU A 293 -15.68 -6.38 -0.03
C LEU A 293 -14.37 -6.25 -0.82
N LEU A 294 -14.30 -5.37 -1.82
CA LEU A 294 -13.07 -5.10 -2.58
C LEU A 294 -12.02 -4.36 -1.76
N ASP A 295 -12.44 -3.55 -0.77
CA ASP A 295 -11.53 -2.78 0.09
C ASP A 295 -10.99 -3.61 1.26
N LEU A 296 -11.63 -4.75 1.56
CA LEU A 296 -11.29 -5.65 2.67
C LEU A 296 -9.80 -6.06 2.75
N PRO A 297 -9.10 -6.41 1.65
CA PRO A 297 -7.68 -6.78 1.71
C PRO A 297 -6.76 -5.64 2.15
N ASN A 298 -7.22 -4.39 2.08
CA ASN A 298 -6.46 -3.21 2.52
C ASN A 298 -6.73 -2.86 4.00
N SER A 299 -7.64 -3.59 4.66
CA SER A 299 -8.01 -3.35 6.05
C SER A 299 -6.91 -3.73 7.03
N ARG A 300 -6.84 -2.99 8.15
CA ARG A 300 -6.02 -3.37 9.31
C ARG A 300 -6.69 -4.43 10.18
N HIS A 301 -8.02 -4.58 10.08
CA HIS A 301 -8.81 -5.53 10.85
C HIS A 301 -9.83 -6.22 9.94
N PRO A 302 -9.39 -7.13 9.04
CA PRO A 302 -10.27 -7.78 8.08
C PRO A 302 -11.42 -8.55 8.72
N GLU A 303 -11.23 -9.10 9.92
CA GLU A 303 -12.27 -9.80 10.67
C GLU A 303 -13.42 -8.85 11.06
N ALA A 304 -13.10 -7.79 11.81
CA ALA A 304 -14.09 -6.81 12.24
C ALA A 304 -14.73 -6.07 11.06
N GLU A 305 -13.95 -5.75 10.02
CA GLU A 305 -14.48 -5.06 8.84
C GLU A 305 -15.44 -5.96 8.06
N LEU A 306 -15.12 -7.24 7.87
CA LEU A 306 -16.06 -8.17 7.26
C LEU A 306 -17.32 -8.33 8.10
N GLU A 307 -17.20 -8.48 9.43
CA GLU A 307 -18.37 -8.54 10.32
C GLU A 307 -19.28 -7.32 10.14
N ILE A 308 -18.72 -6.10 10.12
CA ILE A 308 -19.48 -4.87 9.89
C ILE A 308 -20.14 -4.85 8.51
N ILE A 309 -19.43 -5.27 7.46
CA ILE A 309 -19.98 -5.33 6.09
C ILE A 309 -21.18 -6.28 6.04
N LEU A 310 -21.06 -7.45 6.67
CA LEU A 310 -22.14 -8.45 6.74
C LEU A 310 -23.36 -7.92 7.51
N LEU A 311 -23.14 -7.12 8.56
CA LEU A 311 -24.19 -6.54 9.41
C LEU A 311 -24.85 -5.28 8.84
N SER A 312 -24.16 -4.52 8.00
CA SER A 312 -24.62 -3.23 7.48
C SER A 312 -25.73 -3.32 6.41
N GLN A 313 -26.28 -4.52 6.16
CA GLN A 313 -27.26 -4.72 5.10
C GLN A 313 -28.67 -4.26 5.52
N PRO A 314 -29.38 -3.53 4.65
CA PRO A 314 -30.74 -3.08 4.94
C PRO A 314 -31.70 -4.28 4.98
N LYS A 315 -32.57 -4.32 5.99
CA LYS A 315 -33.68 -5.29 6.06
C LYS A 315 -34.58 -5.10 4.85
N SER A 316 -35.01 -6.18 4.23
CA SER A 316 -35.97 -6.20 3.12
C SER A 316 -37.42 -5.86 3.52
N ASP A 317 -37.65 -5.10 4.60
CA ASP A 317 -38.97 -4.68 5.06
C ASP A 317 -38.92 -3.27 5.67
N ASP A 318 -39.07 -2.26 4.81
CA ASP A 318 -39.56 -0.95 5.25
C ASP A 318 -41.08 -1.06 5.48
N THR A 319 -41.47 -1.59 6.63
CA THR A 319 -42.75 -1.26 7.25
C THR A 319 -42.50 -0.57 8.57
N TYR A 320 -42.32 0.74 8.51
CA TYR A 320 -42.47 1.59 9.68
C TYR A 320 -43.93 1.52 10.15
N THR A 321 -44.17 0.69 11.17
CA THR A 321 -45.39 0.71 11.97
C THR A 321 -45.55 2.09 12.57
N GLN A 322 -46.54 2.85 12.08
CA GLN A 322 -46.93 4.11 12.69
C GLN A 322 -47.37 3.85 14.15
N ALA A 323 -46.84 4.63 15.08
CA ALA A 323 -47.27 4.63 16.47
C ALA A 323 -48.79 4.99 16.55
N PRO A 324 -49.55 4.44 17.52
CA PRO A 324 -51.00 4.61 17.56
C PRO A 324 -51.39 6.06 17.84
N GLN A 325 -52.19 6.64 16.95
CA GLN A 325 -52.88 7.89 17.22
C GLN A 325 -54.06 7.63 18.17
N THR A 326 -53.98 8.13 19.40
CA THR A 326 -55.15 8.37 20.23
C THR A 326 -55.82 9.66 19.79
N SER A 327 -57.06 9.50 19.31
CA SER A 327 -58.05 10.54 19.11
C SER A 327 -58.36 11.27 20.42
N ASP A 328 -58.51 12.59 20.36
CA ASP A 328 -59.88 13.12 20.44
C ASP A 328 -60.06 14.55 19.96
N LYS A 329 -61.29 14.75 19.47
CA LYS A 329 -61.79 15.82 18.61
C LYS A 329 -62.06 17.13 19.36
N ALA A 330 -62.00 18.25 18.64
CA ALA A 330 -63.14 19.15 18.34
C ALA A 330 -62.60 20.50 17.83
N GLY A 331 -62.74 20.81 16.53
CA GLY A 331 -63.74 21.78 16.04
C GLY A 331 -63.09 23.18 15.90
N GLN A 332 -63.23 23.99 14.86
CA GLN A 332 -64.13 24.02 13.72
C GLN A 332 -63.45 24.71 12.52
N LYS A 333 -64.02 24.36 11.35
CA LYS A 333 -63.80 24.79 9.97
C LYS A 333 -63.92 26.30 9.67
N LYS A 334 -63.07 26.73 8.71
CA LYS A 334 -63.33 27.59 7.51
C LYS A 334 -63.43 29.11 7.73
N THR A 335 -62.66 29.96 7.06
CA THR A 335 -62.67 30.23 5.59
C THR A 335 -61.45 31.14 5.24
N LYS A 336 -60.49 30.79 4.36
CA LYS A 336 -60.34 31.17 2.92
C LYS A 336 -60.90 32.57 2.57
N LYS A 337 -60.17 33.57 2.06
CA LYS A 337 -59.14 33.75 0.98
C LYS A 337 -58.71 35.27 1.01
N PRO A 338 -57.87 35.84 0.12
CA PRO A 338 -56.61 35.45 -0.53
C PRO A 338 -55.49 36.56 -0.47
N ILE A 339 -54.23 36.18 -0.72
CA ILE A 339 -53.11 36.89 -1.42
C ILE A 339 -52.81 38.38 -1.06
N ILE A 340 -51.58 38.68 -0.62
CA ILE A 340 -50.54 39.58 -1.25
C ILE A 340 -49.38 39.83 -0.25
N GLU A 341 -48.15 39.74 -0.79
CA GLU A 341 -46.85 40.34 -0.45
C GLU A 341 -46.52 41.00 0.93
N LYS A 342 -45.23 40.80 1.29
CA LYS A 342 -44.24 41.75 1.84
C LYS A 342 -44.25 42.15 3.32
N SER A 343 -42.99 42.19 3.78
CA SER A 343 -42.37 43.00 4.85
C SER A 343 -42.74 42.71 6.29
N ASP A 344 -41.77 42.08 6.95
CA ASP A 344 -41.06 42.61 8.12
C ASP A 344 -41.51 43.99 8.60
N LYS A 345 -41.89 44.07 9.89
CA LYS A 345 -41.21 44.91 10.90
C LYS A 345 -41.93 44.86 12.26
N LYS A 346 -41.07 44.79 13.29
CA LYS A 346 -41.07 45.64 14.51
C LYS A 346 -42.19 45.43 15.53
N SER A 347 -42.00 45.71 16.81
CA SER A 347 -40.90 46.25 17.62
C SER A 347 -41.28 45.94 19.07
N GLU A 348 -40.41 46.00 20.06
CA GLU A 348 -39.97 47.20 20.80
C GLU A 348 -39.22 46.62 22.03
N ILE A 349 -38.15 47.16 22.59
CA ILE A 349 -37.80 48.56 22.86
C ILE A 349 -36.26 48.68 22.88
N THR A 350 -35.78 49.81 22.38
CA THR A 350 -34.40 50.32 22.42
C THR A 350 -34.38 51.54 23.34
N VAL A 351 -33.34 51.72 24.18
CA VAL A 351 -32.73 53.01 24.61
C VAL A 351 -31.36 52.62 25.20
N GLU A 352 -30.27 52.64 24.44
CA GLU A 352 -29.28 53.71 24.19
C GLU A 352 -28.03 53.66 25.12
N PRO A 353 -26.87 54.16 24.63
CA PRO A 353 -25.55 53.70 25.03
C PRO A 353 -24.91 54.59 26.09
N ASP A 354 -24.11 54.00 26.98
CA ASP A 354 -23.14 54.75 27.75
C ASP A 354 -21.71 54.33 27.39
N THR A 355 -21.01 55.31 26.84
CA THR A 355 -19.61 55.32 26.45
C THR A 355 -18.72 55.49 27.69
N SER A 356 -17.93 54.47 28.05
CA SER A 356 -16.62 54.70 28.70
C SER A 356 -15.76 53.42 28.77
N LEU A 357 -14.88 53.28 27.78
CA LEU A 357 -13.46 52.90 27.85
C LEU A 357 -13.00 51.93 28.95
N VAL A 358 -12.52 50.74 28.54
CA VAL A 358 -11.10 50.37 28.68
C VAL A 358 -10.67 49.55 27.47
N ASN A 359 -9.96 50.20 26.54
CA ASN A 359 -9.11 49.53 25.56
C ASN A 359 -8.11 48.64 26.29
N LYS A 360 -8.24 47.32 26.18
CA LYS A 360 -7.09 46.44 26.42
C LYS A 360 -6.46 46.13 25.07
N VAL A 361 -5.44 46.93 24.77
CA VAL A 361 -4.50 46.68 23.68
C VAL A 361 -3.93 45.28 23.87
N ILE A 362 -3.97 44.52 22.78
CA ILE A 362 -3.55 43.13 22.64
C ILE A 362 -2.06 43.05 22.99
N GLU A 363 -1.72 42.37 24.08
CA GLU A 363 -0.33 41.97 24.32
C GLU A 363 -0.06 40.62 23.65
N VAL A 364 1.13 40.49 23.08
CA VAL A 364 1.66 39.31 22.35
C VAL A 364 1.73 38.03 23.23
N THR A 365 1.31 38.11 24.48
CA THR A 365 1.39 37.05 25.51
C THR A 365 0.23 36.04 25.50
N ASP A 366 -0.81 36.23 24.67
CA ASP A 366 -1.97 35.31 24.65
C ASP A 366 -1.87 34.17 23.62
N TRP A 367 -0.97 34.25 22.63
CA TRP A 367 -0.81 33.17 21.63
C TRP A 367 -0.26 31.89 22.24
N GLN A 368 0.61 32.00 23.24
CA GLN A 368 1.18 30.85 23.94
C GLN A 368 0.11 30.07 24.72
N LYS A 369 -0.88 30.76 25.31
CA LYS A 369 -2.04 30.13 25.97
C LYS A 369 -2.92 29.38 24.98
N ILE A 370 -3.11 29.93 23.78
CA ILE A 370 -3.85 29.28 22.69
C ILE A 370 -3.11 27.99 22.26
N LEU A 371 -1.79 28.07 22.07
CA LEU A 371 -0.96 26.91 21.72
C LEU A 371 -1.03 25.80 22.79
N ASP A 372 -0.98 26.15 24.07
CA ASP A 372 -1.08 25.18 25.17
C ASP A 372 -2.44 24.48 25.22
N GLN A 373 -3.54 25.20 24.97
CA GLN A 373 -4.88 24.61 24.90
C GLN A 373 -5.07 23.73 23.65
N VAL A 374 -4.48 24.10 22.51
CA VAL A 374 -4.52 23.28 21.30
C VAL A 374 -3.69 22.01 21.47
N LYS A 375 -2.56 22.07 22.18
CA LYS A 375 -1.75 20.87 22.50
C LYS A 375 -2.55 19.82 23.27
N LEU A 376 -3.40 20.24 24.21
CA LEU A 376 -4.22 19.34 25.02
C LEU A 376 -5.36 18.67 24.22
N LYS A 377 -5.96 19.38 23.26
CA LYS A 377 -7.11 18.87 22.49
C LYS A 377 -6.71 18.20 21.16
N ARG A 378 -5.70 18.72 20.46
CA ARG A 378 -5.25 18.25 19.12
C ARG A 378 -3.75 18.48 18.88
N ASN A 379 -2.95 17.47 19.19
CA ASN A 379 -1.48 17.52 19.06
C ASN A 379 -0.97 17.77 17.62
N THR A 380 -1.68 17.27 16.60
CA THR A 380 -1.32 17.49 15.19
C THR A 380 -1.56 18.91 14.71
N LEU A 381 -2.60 19.59 15.23
CA LEU A 381 -2.89 20.99 14.89
C LEU A 381 -1.90 21.94 15.60
N TYR A 382 -1.52 21.61 16.83
CA TYR A 382 -0.47 22.31 17.58
C TYR A 382 0.85 22.37 16.81
N GLY A 383 1.30 21.25 16.23
CA GLY A 383 2.55 21.21 15.47
C GLY A 383 2.57 22.17 14.28
N ILE A 384 1.40 22.43 13.66
CA ILE A 384 1.27 23.35 12.54
C ILE A 384 1.19 24.79 13.03
N LEU A 385 0.37 25.07 14.05
CA LEU A 385 0.19 26.42 14.59
C LEU A 385 1.45 26.97 15.26
N ARG A 386 2.31 26.11 15.82
CA ARG A 386 3.63 26.51 16.34
C ARG A 386 4.54 27.10 15.25
N MET A 387 4.34 26.71 13.99
CA MET A 387 5.11 27.21 12.85
C MET A 387 4.54 28.50 12.25
N ALA A 388 3.43 29.01 12.77
CA ALA A 388 2.80 30.25 12.32
C ALA A 388 3.52 31.47 12.89
N LYS A 389 3.76 32.49 12.07
CA LYS A 389 4.01 33.85 12.57
C LYS A 389 2.68 34.57 12.73
N THR A 390 2.42 35.09 13.92
CA THR A 390 1.22 35.87 14.23
C THR A 390 1.52 37.35 14.07
N LYS A 391 0.63 38.06 13.36
CA LYS A 391 0.63 39.51 13.30
C LYS A 391 -0.78 40.00 13.63
N VAL A 392 -0.86 40.98 14.53
CA VAL A 392 -2.12 41.60 14.90
C VAL A 392 -2.05 43.07 14.51
N GLU A 393 -2.84 43.47 13.52
CA GLU A 393 -2.94 44.86 13.07
C GLU A 393 -4.42 45.24 13.00
N ALA A 394 -4.78 46.43 13.50
CA ALA A 394 -6.14 46.99 13.44
C ALA A 394 -7.28 46.09 13.97
N GLY A 395 -6.99 45.13 14.86
CA GLY A 395 -7.98 44.20 15.41
C GLY A 395 -8.16 42.92 14.60
N GLU A 396 -7.39 42.71 13.54
CA GLU A 396 -7.38 41.50 12.71
C GLU A 396 -6.19 40.60 13.08
N LEU A 397 -6.41 39.29 13.14
CA LEU A 397 -5.36 38.30 13.41
C LEU A 397 -4.92 37.67 12.10
N THR A 398 -3.67 37.89 11.70
CA THR A 398 -3.06 37.27 10.53
C THR A 398 -2.11 36.15 10.93
N LEU A 399 -2.36 34.93 10.45
CA LEU A 399 -1.49 33.77 10.59
C LEU A 399 -0.74 33.54 9.27
N SER A 400 0.58 33.74 9.32
CA SER A 400 1.45 33.58 8.15
C SER A 400 2.23 32.27 8.23
N PHE A 401 2.17 31.48 7.15
CA PHE A 401 2.86 30.18 7.03
C PHE A 401 3.83 30.15 5.85
N ALA A 402 5.00 29.55 6.07
CA ALA A 402 6.03 29.37 5.05
C ALA A 402 5.66 28.35 3.96
N PHE A 403 4.81 27.35 4.27
CA PHE A 403 4.40 26.30 3.34
C PHE A 403 2.90 26.35 3.04
N PRO A 404 2.49 26.20 1.76
CA PRO A 404 1.09 26.33 1.35
C PRO A 404 0.22 25.16 1.83
N PHE A 405 0.83 24.01 2.20
CA PHE A 405 0.12 22.89 2.81
C PHE A 405 -0.39 23.20 4.22
N HIS A 406 0.31 24.04 5.00
CA HIS A 406 -0.13 24.42 6.34
C HIS A 406 -1.34 25.34 6.31
N VAL A 407 -1.40 26.26 5.32
CA VAL A 407 -2.55 27.12 5.07
C VAL A 407 -3.80 26.29 4.78
N LYS A 408 -3.74 25.39 3.80
CA LYS A 408 -4.87 24.52 3.43
C LYS A 408 -5.42 23.70 4.60
N ARG A 409 -4.53 23.21 5.46
CA ARG A 409 -4.91 22.35 6.59
C ARG A 409 -5.58 23.11 7.75
N ILE A 410 -5.33 24.42 7.87
CA ILE A 410 -6.02 25.27 8.85
C ILE A 410 -7.32 25.84 8.26
N GLU A 411 -7.34 26.12 6.96
CA GLU A 411 -8.53 26.54 6.22
C GLU A 411 -9.62 25.47 6.14
N ASP A 412 -9.29 24.19 6.39
CA ASP A 412 -10.28 23.12 6.54
C ASP A 412 -11.36 23.53 7.55
N ALA A 413 -12.64 23.47 7.13
CA ALA A 413 -13.78 24.00 7.90
C ALA A 413 -13.87 23.49 9.35
N ASN A 414 -13.45 22.24 9.59
CA ASN A 414 -13.42 21.61 10.92
C ASN A 414 -12.28 22.15 11.82
N ASN A 415 -11.17 22.59 11.23
CA ASN A 415 -10.04 23.15 11.98
C ASN A 415 -10.23 24.66 12.20
N LYS A 416 -10.76 25.38 11.19
CA LYS A 416 -11.09 26.81 11.29
C LYS A 416 -12.15 27.08 12.37
N SER A 417 -13.27 26.35 12.32
CA SER A 417 -14.34 26.48 13.34
C SER A 417 -13.87 26.10 14.74
N PHE A 418 -13.02 25.08 14.87
CA PHE A 418 -12.41 24.72 16.16
C PHE A 418 -11.52 25.84 16.70
N LEU A 419 -10.74 26.49 15.85
CA LEU A 419 -9.86 27.59 16.23
C LEU A 419 -10.67 28.83 16.64
N GLU A 420 -11.69 29.19 15.87
CA GLU A 420 -12.60 30.31 16.18
C GLU A 420 -13.35 30.11 17.49
N ASN A 421 -13.90 28.92 17.72
CA ASN A 421 -14.57 28.58 18.99
C ASN A 421 -13.59 28.61 20.18
N LEU A 422 -12.36 28.09 20.01
CA LEU A 422 -11.36 28.07 21.07
C LEU A 422 -10.88 29.49 21.43
N ILE A 423 -10.82 30.40 20.47
CA ILE A 423 -10.44 31.79 20.74
C ILE A 423 -11.60 32.56 21.39
N HIS A 424 -12.85 32.30 20.98
CA HIS A 424 -14.04 32.84 21.64
C HIS A 424 -14.14 32.40 23.11
N ASP A 425 -13.88 31.13 23.40
CA ASP A 425 -13.87 30.58 24.76
C ASP A 425 -12.79 31.21 25.66
N LEU A 426 -11.71 31.74 25.07
CA LEU A 426 -10.64 32.43 25.78
C LEU A 426 -10.91 33.94 25.99
N GLY A 427 -12.06 34.45 25.52
CA GLY A 427 -12.47 35.85 25.71
C GLY A 427 -11.67 36.86 24.86
N ILE A 428 -11.01 36.39 23.81
CA ILE A 428 -10.21 37.22 22.90
C ILE A 428 -11.08 37.54 21.67
N SER A 429 -11.42 38.81 21.48
CA SER A 429 -12.16 39.27 20.31
C SER A 429 -11.18 39.84 19.27
N PHE A 430 -11.23 39.29 18.07
CA PHE A 430 -10.60 39.84 16.86
C PHE A 430 -11.69 39.97 15.79
N GLY A 431 -11.52 40.89 14.85
CA GLY A 431 -12.47 41.16 13.76
C GLY A 431 -12.56 39.99 12.79
N ASP A 432 -11.48 39.75 12.03
CA ASP A 432 -11.39 38.67 11.04
C ASP A 432 -10.06 37.88 11.18
N LEU A 433 -10.13 36.56 10.94
CA LEU A 433 -8.96 35.65 10.90
C LEU A 433 -8.46 35.51 9.45
N HIS A 434 -7.30 36.08 9.18
CA HIS A 434 -6.64 35.95 7.87
C HIS A 434 -5.53 34.90 7.92
N ILE A 435 -5.61 33.91 7.02
CA ILE A 435 -4.58 32.87 6.88
C ILE A 435 -3.86 33.14 5.56
N VAL A 436 -2.56 33.45 5.63
CA VAL A 436 -1.79 33.89 4.46
C VAL A 436 -0.56 33.01 4.28
N HIS A 437 -0.26 32.70 3.02
CA HIS A 437 0.99 32.06 2.64
C HIS A 437 2.03 33.15 2.34
N ASP A 438 3.12 33.19 3.11
CA ASP A 438 4.20 34.14 2.92
C ASP A 438 5.55 33.41 2.77
N ARG A 439 6.18 33.56 1.60
CA ARG A 439 7.45 32.91 1.24
C ARG A 439 8.66 33.55 1.91
N ASN A 440 8.51 34.75 2.50
CA ASN A 440 9.58 35.45 3.21
C ASN A 440 9.60 35.12 4.71
N VAL A 441 8.70 34.25 5.18
CA VAL A 441 8.72 33.74 6.55
C VAL A 441 9.76 32.63 6.64
N GLU A 442 10.96 32.98 7.09
CA GLU A 442 11.94 31.97 7.49
C GLU A 442 11.36 31.12 8.64
N PRO A 443 11.41 29.77 8.54
CA PRO A 443 11.03 28.90 9.65
C PRO A 443 11.92 29.23 10.85
N PRO A 444 11.39 29.19 12.09
CA PRO A 444 12.23 29.42 13.26
C PRO A 444 13.41 28.45 13.21
N SER A 445 14.62 29.00 13.26
CA SER A 445 15.86 28.23 13.32
C SER A 445 15.70 27.18 14.40
N THR A 446 15.76 25.91 14.01
CA THR A 446 16.01 24.83 14.95
C THR A 446 17.39 25.06 15.53
N GLU A 447 17.47 25.79 16.64
CA GLU A 447 18.54 25.64 17.62
C GLU A 447 18.47 24.20 18.12
N PHE A 448 19.12 23.28 17.39
CA PHE A 448 19.74 22.15 18.03
C PHE A 448 20.86 22.73 18.88
N SER A 449 20.58 22.96 20.16
CA SER A 449 21.62 23.00 21.17
C SER A 449 22.33 21.63 21.14
N ALA A 450 23.45 21.59 20.40
CA ALA A 450 24.47 20.59 20.63
C ALA A 450 24.82 20.60 22.12
N PRO A 451 24.95 19.44 22.78
CA PRO A 451 25.54 19.40 24.12
C PRO A 451 26.92 20.05 24.06
N GLU A 452 27.19 20.95 25.00
CA GLU A 452 28.45 21.69 25.14
C GLU A 452 29.67 20.82 24.87
N GLU A 453 30.48 21.22 23.88
CA GLU A 453 31.86 20.77 23.74
C GLU A 453 32.65 21.24 24.99
N ALA A 454 32.83 20.33 25.94
CA ALA A 454 33.87 20.45 26.93
C ALA A 454 35.24 20.33 26.23
N LYS A 455 35.90 21.48 26.05
CA LYS A 455 37.32 21.57 25.70
C LYS A 455 38.17 20.89 26.79
N THR A 456 38.73 19.73 26.49
CA THR A 456 40.03 19.26 27.03
C THR A 456 40.65 18.21 26.09
N PRO A 457 41.98 18.13 26.00
CA PRO A 457 42.68 17.41 24.92
C PRO A 457 42.58 15.89 25.07
N ALA A 458 42.57 15.21 23.93
CA ALA A 458 42.50 13.75 23.82
C ALA A 458 43.71 13.06 24.50
N GLU A 459 43.44 12.24 25.50
CA GLU A 459 44.25 11.07 25.85
C GLU A 459 43.62 9.83 25.20
N GLU A 460 44.47 9.00 24.58
CA GLU A 460 44.10 7.74 23.94
C GLU A 460 43.41 6.77 24.93
N PRO A 461 42.27 6.14 24.59
CA PRO A 461 41.65 5.17 25.47
C PRO A 461 42.44 3.85 25.46
N LYS A 462 43.06 3.53 26.61
CA LYS A 462 43.57 2.18 26.90
C LYS A 462 42.43 1.16 26.89
N VAL A 463 42.62 0.10 26.11
CA VAL A 463 41.77 -1.10 26.08
C VAL A 463 41.80 -1.79 27.45
N PRO A 464 40.65 -2.14 28.07
CA PRO A 464 40.63 -2.92 29.29
C PRO A 464 41.14 -4.35 29.03
N GLU A 465 42.10 -4.80 29.85
CA GLU A 465 42.85 -6.07 29.76
C GLU A 465 42.04 -7.38 29.84
N ASN A 466 40.69 -7.33 29.83
CA ASN A 466 39.85 -8.51 30.04
C ASN A 466 39.15 -9.08 28.80
N VAL A 467 39.43 -8.58 27.59
CA VAL A 467 38.86 -9.14 26.34
C VAL A 467 39.85 -10.03 25.56
N MET A 468 41.15 -10.04 25.93
CA MET A 468 42.19 -10.82 25.26
C MET A 468 42.28 -12.32 25.64
N LYS A 469 41.27 -12.88 26.34
CA LYS A 469 41.29 -14.31 26.75
C LYS A 469 40.26 -15.21 26.05
N ILE A 470 39.45 -14.71 25.11
CA ILE A 470 38.36 -15.52 24.50
C ILE A 470 38.71 -16.03 23.08
N PHE A 471 39.72 -15.49 22.39
CA PHE A 471 40.11 -15.97 21.06
C PHE A 471 41.61 -16.30 20.99
N LYS A 472 42.01 -17.41 21.62
CA LYS A 472 43.22 -18.15 21.22
C LYS A 472 42.77 -19.43 20.51
N GLY A 473 43.03 -19.51 19.20
CA GLY A 473 42.98 -20.78 18.49
C GLY A 473 42.54 -20.65 17.04
N ALA A 474 43.47 -20.29 16.16
CA ALA A 474 43.82 -21.01 14.93
C ALA A 474 44.43 -20.02 13.92
N GLU A 475 45.69 -20.30 13.59
CA GLU A 475 46.59 -19.52 12.76
C GLU A 475 46.20 -19.53 11.29
N LEU A 476 46.41 -18.38 10.65
CA LEU A 476 46.53 -18.22 9.20
C LEU A 476 47.90 -18.77 8.77
N VAL A 477 47.90 -19.78 7.90
CA VAL A 477 49.08 -20.14 7.10
C VAL A 477 49.02 -19.33 5.81
N ASN A 478 49.95 -18.40 5.66
CA ASN A 478 50.32 -17.80 4.39
C ASN A 478 51.39 -18.69 3.75
N GLU A 479 51.14 -19.16 2.53
CA GLU A 479 52.11 -19.27 1.42
C GLU A 479 51.38 -19.14 0.09
#